data_AF-A0A7Z9XN62-F1
#
_entry.id   AF-A0A7Z9XN62-F1
#
_cell.length_a   1.000
_cell.length_b   1.000
_cell.length_c   1.000
_cell.angle_alpha   90.00
_cell.angle_beta   90.00
_cell.angle_gamma   90.00
#
_symmetry.space_group_name_H-M   'P 1'
#
loop_
_entity.id
_entity.type
_entity.pdbx_description
1 polymer ?
#
loop_
_entity_poly.entity_id
_entity_poly.type
_entity_poly.pdbx_seq_one_letter_code
_entity_poly.pdbx_strand_id
1 'polypeptide(L)'
;MNEKTTHLTTMELFQGLSEQDQEELDRMMTMTTVRKGKIFYRPEDRGEIIFILKKGAVQLYRISPEGKKLVIYTLSDGSMFGEMSLLGQRMHNTFAEAITDCTICVMSRNDLERLILTRPQIALRILEITGNRLRETEEQLEALAFKSIPSRLAALLLRLAREGNEVVGLTHQDLAEMIGTYRETTTQSLNDMKAQGILEIGRRRITILDRDKLAEIANR
;
A
#
# COMPACT_ATOMS: atom_id res chain seq x y z
N MET A 1 -22.59 2.74 -20.66
CA MET A 1 -21.28 2.68 -19.95
C MET A 1 -21.41 1.70 -18.81
N ASN A 2 -20.52 0.70 -18.71
CA ASN A 2 -20.62 -0.36 -17.69
C ASN A 2 -20.03 0.14 -16.34
N GLU A 3 -20.45 -0.41 -15.20
CA GLU A 3 -19.95 -0.01 -13.85
C GLU A 3 -18.43 -0.22 -13.70
N LYS A 4 -17.88 -1.14 -14.48
CA LYS A 4 -16.45 -1.44 -14.55
C LYS A 4 -15.68 -0.29 -15.19
N THR A 5 -16.10 0.15 -16.38
CA THR A 5 -15.44 1.16 -17.19
C THR A 5 -15.51 2.56 -16.58
N THR A 6 -16.65 2.90 -15.98
CA THR A 6 -16.89 4.22 -15.34
C THR A 6 -15.94 4.46 -14.16
N HIS A 7 -15.50 3.41 -13.48
CA HIS A 7 -14.58 3.53 -12.34
C HIS A 7 -13.10 3.47 -12.78
N LEU A 8 -12.79 2.72 -13.83
CA LEU A 8 -11.41 2.62 -14.34
C LEU A 8 -10.89 3.97 -14.86
N THR A 9 -11.73 4.76 -15.51
CA THR A 9 -11.35 6.09 -16.05
C THR A 9 -11.06 7.13 -14.97
N THR A 10 -11.55 6.93 -13.75
CA THR A 10 -11.24 7.80 -12.60
C THR A 10 -9.86 7.53 -12.02
N MET A 11 -9.26 6.38 -12.33
CA MET A 11 -7.93 6.01 -11.88
C MET A 11 -6.87 6.76 -12.68
N GLU A 12 -5.88 7.33 -12.01
CA GLU A 12 -4.78 8.09 -12.64
C GLU A 12 -4.10 7.32 -13.77
N LEU A 13 -4.01 6.00 -13.65
CA LEU A 13 -3.44 5.11 -14.66
C LEU A 13 -4.15 5.17 -16.02
N PHE A 14 -5.46 5.44 -16.04
CA PHE A 14 -6.32 5.40 -17.22
C PHE A 14 -6.99 6.75 -17.52
N GLN A 15 -6.53 7.83 -16.90
CA GLN A 15 -7.05 9.17 -17.18
C GLN A 15 -6.73 9.58 -18.63
N GLY A 16 -7.71 10.22 -19.28
CA GLY A 16 -7.57 10.73 -20.65
C GLY A 16 -7.79 9.70 -21.76
N LEU A 17 -8.27 8.50 -21.42
CA LEU A 17 -8.65 7.50 -22.41
C LEU A 17 -10.00 7.83 -23.07
N SER A 18 -10.06 7.67 -24.40
CA SER A 18 -11.29 7.83 -25.19
C SER A 18 -12.28 6.71 -24.90
N GLU A 19 -13.55 6.89 -25.26
CA GLU A 19 -14.59 5.86 -25.08
C GLU A 19 -14.24 4.53 -25.76
N GLN A 20 -13.57 4.58 -26.91
CA GLN A 20 -13.14 3.38 -27.63
C GLN A 20 -12.07 2.60 -26.85
N ASP A 21 -11.17 3.30 -26.17
CA ASP A 21 -10.10 2.69 -25.37
C ASP A 21 -10.65 2.09 -24.09
N GLN A 22 -11.66 2.74 -23.54
CA GLN A 22 -12.39 2.28 -22.37
C GLN A 22 -13.10 0.96 -22.65
N GLU A 23 -13.72 0.81 -23.82
CA GLU A 23 -14.30 -0.47 -24.25
C GLU A 23 -13.24 -1.55 -24.47
N GLU A 24 -12.08 -1.18 -25.04
CA GLU A 24 -10.97 -2.12 -25.22
C GLU A 24 -10.41 -2.60 -23.87
N LEU A 25 -10.21 -1.68 -22.93
CA LEU A 25 -9.85 -1.98 -21.55
C LEU A 25 -10.86 -2.88 -20.86
N ASP A 26 -12.16 -2.65 -21.07
CA ASP A 26 -13.20 -3.49 -20.50
C ASP A 26 -13.12 -4.92 -21.02
N ARG A 27 -12.77 -5.11 -22.30
CA ARG A 27 -12.56 -6.45 -22.89
C ARG A 27 -11.29 -7.14 -22.38
N MET A 28 -10.23 -6.39 -22.10
CA MET A 28 -8.94 -6.93 -21.66
C MET A 28 -8.89 -7.26 -20.16
N MET A 29 -9.73 -6.61 -19.35
CA MET A 29 -9.74 -6.81 -17.90
C MET A 29 -10.86 -7.76 -17.47
N THR A 30 -10.63 -8.54 -16.42
CA THR A 30 -11.69 -9.24 -15.68
C THR A 30 -11.85 -8.60 -14.31
N MET A 31 -13.07 -8.18 -13.96
CA MET A 31 -13.37 -7.66 -12.62
C MET A 31 -13.84 -8.79 -11.72
N THR A 32 -13.28 -8.87 -10.51
CA THR A 32 -13.67 -9.87 -9.52
C THR A 32 -13.64 -9.28 -8.11
N THR A 33 -14.46 -9.84 -7.24
CA THR A 33 -14.48 -9.52 -5.82
C THR A 33 -13.76 -10.60 -5.05
N VAL A 34 -12.87 -10.21 -4.14
CA VAL A 34 -12.16 -11.11 -3.25
C VAL A 34 -12.43 -10.74 -1.80
N ARG A 35 -12.49 -11.76 -0.93
CA ARG A 35 -12.67 -11.54 0.50
C ARG A 35 -11.36 -11.17 1.18
N LYS A 36 -11.47 -10.50 2.32
CA LYS A 36 -10.35 -10.30 3.26
C LYS A 36 -9.61 -11.62 3.51
N GLY A 37 -8.28 -11.55 3.55
CA GLY A 37 -7.36 -12.67 3.74
C GLY A 37 -6.98 -13.40 2.44
N LYS A 38 -7.54 -13.00 1.29
CA LYS A 38 -7.12 -13.55 0.00
C LYS A 38 -5.67 -13.14 -0.29
N ILE A 39 -4.80 -14.13 -0.45
CA ILE A 39 -3.46 -13.96 -1.00
C ILE A 39 -3.55 -13.95 -2.53
N PHE A 40 -3.06 -12.89 -3.17
CA PHE A 40 -3.00 -12.75 -4.63
C PHE A 40 -1.79 -13.46 -5.21
N TYR A 41 -0.63 -13.29 -4.58
CA TYR A 41 0.59 -14.01 -4.90
C TYR A 41 1.49 -14.14 -3.66
N ARG A 42 2.36 -15.15 -3.71
CA ARG A 42 3.39 -15.51 -2.75
C ARG A 42 4.78 -15.31 -3.36
N PRO A 43 5.84 -15.32 -2.52
CA PRO A 43 7.20 -15.48 -2.99
C PRO A 43 7.31 -16.65 -3.98
N GLU A 44 8.07 -16.44 -5.06
CA GLU A 44 8.31 -17.41 -6.13
C GLU A 44 7.12 -17.74 -7.05
N ASP A 45 5.94 -17.15 -6.83
CA ASP A 45 4.85 -17.24 -7.79
C ASP A 45 5.27 -16.56 -9.10
N ARG A 46 5.18 -17.30 -10.20
CA ARG A 46 5.46 -16.79 -11.55
C ARG A 46 4.26 -16.08 -12.18
N GLY A 47 3.40 -15.49 -11.35
CA GLY A 47 2.17 -14.85 -11.82
C GLY A 47 2.48 -13.76 -12.86
N GLU A 48 2.06 -13.97 -14.10
CA GLU A 48 2.08 -12.97 -15.18
C GLU A 48 0.77 -12.18 -15.21
N ILE A 49 0.34 -11.74 -14.04
CA ILE A 49 -0.96 -11.11 -13.83
C ILE A 49 -0.75 -9.78 -13.13
N ILE A 50 -1.36 -8.73 -13.68
CA ILE A 50 -1.43 -7.40 -13.07
C ILE A 50 -2.81 -7.23 -12.44
N PHE A 51 -2.80 -6.63 -11.26
CA PHE A 51 -3.98 -6.32 -10.48
C PHE A 51 -4.15 -4.80 -10.36
N ILE A 52 -5.40 -4.36 -10.48
CA ILE A 52 -5.81 -2.98 -10.29
C ILE A 52 -6.85 -2.96 -9.20
N LEU A 53 -6.54 -2.30 -8.08
CA LEU A 53 -7.40 -2.23 -6.91
C LEU A 53 -8.45 -1.14 -7.10
N LYS A 54 -9.68 -1.55 -7.44
CA LYS A 54 -10.82 -0.63 -7.61
C LYS A 54 -11.35 -0.15 -6.27
N LYS A 55 -11.48 -1.07 -5.31
CA LYS A 55 -11.97 -0.77 -3.96
C LYS A 55 -11.36 -1.72 -2.94
N GLY A 56 -10.99 -1.21 -1.78
CA GLY A 56 -10.50 -1.97 -0.64
C GLY A 56 -9.05 -1.65 -0.32
N ALA A 57 -8.40 -2.53 0.43
CA ALA A 57 -7.00 -2.37 0.78
C ALA A 57 -6.21 -3.68 0.66
N VAL A 58 -5.00 -3.58 0.11
CA VAL A 58 -4.07 -4.71 -0.10
C VAL A 58 -2.74 -4.38 0.55
N GLN A 59 -2.17 -5.32 1.30
CA GLN A 59 -0.81 -5.18 1.82
C GLN A 59 0.18 -5.96 0.97
N LEU A 60 1.27 -5.28 0.61
CA LEU A 60 2.48 -5.90 0.10
C LEU A 60 3.45 -6.05 1.26
N TYR A 61 3.84 -7.28 1.59
CA TYR A 61 4.68 -7.53 2.76
C TYR A 61 5.70 -8.63 2.52
N ARG A 62 6.76 -8.64 3.33
CA ARG A 62 7.78 -9.69 3.38
C ARG A 62 7.74 -10.37 4.74
N ILE A 63 8.22 -11.61 4.80
CA ILE A 63 8.38 -12.36 6.04
C ILE A 63 9.87 -12.68 6.20
N SER A 64 10.45 -12.38 7.36
CA SER A 64 11.83 -12.75 7.69
C SER A 64 11.96 -14.27 7.93
N PRO A 65 13.17 -14.85 7.92
CA PRO A 65 13.38 -16.26 8.26
C PRO A 65 12.81 -16.66 9.63
N GLU A 66 12.77 -15.72 10.58
CA GLU A 66 12.22 -15.89 11.93
C GLU A 66 10.69 -15.69 11.99
N GLY A 67 10.04 -15.51 10.83
CA GLY A 67 8.59 -15.34 10.73
C GLY A 67 8.09 -13.91 10.95
N LYS A 68 8.99 -12.91 11.02
CA LYS A 68 8.57 -11.51 11.24
C LYS A 68 8.03 -10.90 9.96
N LYS A 69 6.78 -10.41 10.02
CA LYS A 69 6.16 -9.68 8.91
C LYS A 69 6.64 -8.22 8.87
N LEU A 70 7.04 -7.76 7.69
CA LEU A 70 7.35 -6.37 7.38
C LEU A 70 6.43 -5.91 6.25
N VAL A 71 5.55 -4.96 6.52
CA VAL A 71 4.70 -4.35 5.50
C VAL A 71 5.55 -3.35 4.72
N ILE A 72 5.66 -3.55 3.41
CA ILE A 72 6.38 -2.64 2.49
C ILE A 72 5.43 -1.55 1.99
N TYR A 73 4.23 -1.96 1.55
CA TYR A 73 3.19 -1.05 1.07
C TYR A 73 1.82 -1.45 1.57
N THR A 74 0.97 -0.45 1.85
CA THR A 74 -0.48 -0.62 1.98
C THR A 74 -1.13 0.14 0.84
N LEU A 75 -1.68 -0.62 -0.11
CA LEU A 75 -2.30 -0.13 -1.32
C LEU A 75 -3.78 0.16 -1.09
N SER A 76 -4.26 1.29 -1.58
CA SER A 76 -5.66 1.72 -1.56
C SER A 76 -6.26 1.74 -2.96
N ASP A 77 -7.55 2.07 -3.04
CA ASP A 77 -8.29 2.38 -4.27
C ASP A 77 -7.42 3.18 -5.24
N GLY A 78 -7.38 2.76 -6.52
CA GLY A 78 -6.53 3.38 -7.55
C GLY A 78 -5.20 2.64 -7.79
N SER A 79 -4.75 1.83 -6.84
CA SER A 79 -3.41 1.22 -6.90
C SER A 79 -3.30 0.07 -7.89
N MET A 80 -2.20 0.03 -8.65
CA MET A 80 -1.80 -1.12 -9.47
C MET A 80 -0.74 -1.96 -8.75
N PHE A 81 -0.79 -3.28 -8.83
CA PHE A 81 0.23 -4.18 -8.26
C PHE A 81 0.40 -5.48 -9.04
N GLY A 82 1.52 -6.17 -8.82
CA GLY A 82 1.90 -7.39 -9.55
C GLY A 82 2.69 -7.14 -10.84
N GLU A 83 3.05 -5.88 -11.11
CA GLU A 83 3.77 -5.42 -12.29
C GLU A 83 5.27 -5.76 -12.30
N MET A 84 5.82 -6.23 -11.19
CA MET A 84 7.27 -6.48 -11.06
C MET A 84 7.80 -7.49 -12.09
N SER A 85 7.01 -8.53 -12.40
CA SER A 85 7.36 -9.51 -13.45
C SER A 85 7.41 -8.89 -14.86
N LEU A 86 6.62 -7.84 -15.12
CA LEU A 86 6.67 -7.09 -16.37
C LEU A 86 7.94 -6.25 -16.50
N LEU A 87 8.48 -5.75 -15.38
CA LEU A 87 9.73 -4.98 -15.33
C LEU A 87 10.99 -5.87 -15.35
N GLY A 88 10.86 -7.17 -15.67
CA GLY A 88 11.97 -8.12 -15.67
C GLY A 88 12.50 -8.43 -14.27
N GLN A 89 11.79 -8.02 -13.22
CA GLN A 89 12.12 -8.31 -11.83
C GLN A 89 11.34 -9.54 -11.38
N ARG A 90 11.90 -10.34 -10.46
CA ARG A 90 11.08 -11.35 -9.79
C ARG A 90 10.20 -10.67 -8.75
N MET A 91 9.08 -11.32 -8.42
CA MET A 91 8.29 -11.04 -7.22
C MET A 91 9.08 -11.47 -5.98
N HIS A 92 10.23 -10.84 -5.74
CA HIS A 92 11.21 -11.25 -4.73
C HIS A 92 10.60 -11.18 -3.32
N ASN A 93 10.42 -12.35 -2.70
CA ASN A 93 10.04 -12.53 -1.30
C ASN A 93 8.83 -11.71 -0.81
N THR A 94 7.92 -11.35 -1.71
CA THR A 94 6.80 -10.45 -1.40
C THR A 94 5.47 -11.19 -1.53
N PHE A 95 4.63 -11.03 -0.52
CA PHE A 95 3.24 -11.45 -0.51
C PHE A 95 2.35 -10.26 -0.86
N ALA A 96 1.24 -10.51 -1.54
CA ALA A 96 0.13 -9.56 -1.66
C ALA A 96 -1.13 -10.16 -1.04
N GLU A 97 -1.71 -9.49 -0.06
CA GLU A 97 -2.89 -9.96 0.69
C GLU A 97 -3.97 -8.87 0.81
N ALA A 98 -5.21 -9.23 0.56
CA ALA A 98 -6.36 -8.37 0.82
C ALA A 98 -6.60 -8.22 2.33
N ILE A 99 -6.50 -7.00 2.87
CA ILE A 99 -6.76 -6.73 4.29
C ILE A 99 -8.20 -6.28 4.58
N THR A 100 -8.95 -5.99 3.52
CA THR A 100 -10.42 -5.83 3.50
C THR A 100 -11.01 -6.72 2.41
N ASP A 101 -12.34 -6.74 2.29
CA ASP A 101 -12.95 -7.20 1.04
C ASP A 101 -12.54 -6.22 -0.08
N CYS A 102 -12.17 -6.74 -1.23
CA CYS A 102 -11.65 -5.96 -2.34
C CYS A 102 -12.41 -6.23 -3.64
N THR A 103 -12.57 -5.18 -4.44
CA THR A 103 -12.93 -5.30 -5.85
C THR A 103 -11.68 -5.01 -6.68
N ILE A 104 -11.30 -5.95 -7.54
CA ILE A 104 -10.08 -5.86 -8.34
C ILE A 104 -10.39 -6.06 -9.82
N CYS A 105 -9.63 -5.39 -10.68
CA CYS A 105 -9.53 -5.74 -12.09
C CYS A 105 -8.22 -6.49 -12.33
N VAL A 106 -8.27 -7.49 -13.20
CA VAL A 106 -7.18 -8.41 -13.48
C VAL A 106 -6.88 -8.34 -14.97
N MET A 107 -5.60 -8.22 -15.32
CA MET A 107 -5.11 -8.17 -16.70
C MET A 107 -3.88 -9.06 -16.85
N SER A 108 -3.70 -9.71 -18.00
CA SER A 108 -2.48 -10.46 -18.27
C SER A 108 -1.31 -9.53 -18.60
N ARG A 109 -0.08 -10.01 -18.42
CA ARG A 109 1.14 -9.31 -18.85
C ARG A 109 1.08 -8.90 -20.32
N ASN A 110 0.66 -9.82 -21.19
CA ASN A 110 0.57 -9.59 -22.63
C ASN A 110 -0.46 -8.51 -23.00
N ASP A 111 -1.58 -8.47 -22.27
CA ASP A 111 -2.59 -7.43 -22.46
C ASP A 111 -2.02 -6.06 -22.07
N LEU A 112 -1.31 -5.95 -20.94
CA LEU A 112 -0.68 -4.69 -20.55
C LEU A 112 0.41 -4.26 -21.55
N GLU A 113 1.21 -5.19 -22.05
CA GLU A 113 2.21 -4.89 -23.09
C GLU A 113 1.56 -4.35 -24.37
N ARG A 114 0.49 -5.00 -24.84
CA ARG A 114 -0.28 -4.52 -26.00
C ARG A 114 -0.84 -3.13 -25.76
N LEU A 115 -1.43 -2.91 -24.58
CA LEU A 115 -1.99 -1.64 -24.18
C LEU A 115 -0.93 -0.53 -24.13
N ILE A 116 0.28 -0.82 -23.65
CA ILE A 116 1.40 0.12 -23.64
C ILE A 116 1.82 0.47 -25.07
N LEU A 117 1.91 -0.52 -25.96
CA LEU A 117 2.31 -0.31 -27.36
C LEU A 117 1.28 0.51 -28.15
N THR A 118 -0.02 0.32 -27.87
CA THR A 118 -1.08 1.11 -28.50
C THR A 118 -1.26 2.47 -27.82
N ARG A 119 -0.91 2.60 -26.54
CA ARG A 119 -1.06 3.82 -25.71
C ARG A 119 0.17 4.09 -24.84
N PRO A 120 1.25 4.66 -25.40
CA PRO A 120 2.50 4.91 -24.68
C PRO A 120 2.36 5.76 -23.41
N GLN A 121 1.37 6.66 -23.36
CA GLN A 121 1.03 7.43 -22.16
C GLN A 121 0.78 6.57 -20.92
N ILE A 122 0.27 5.34 -21.07
CA ILE A 122 0.09 4.41 -19.94
C ILE A 122 1.44 4.01 -19.35
N ALA A 123 2.48 3.80 -20.17
CA ALA A 123 3.83 3.52 -19.67
C ALA A 123 4.40 4.69 -18.87
N LEU A 124 4.14 5.95 -19.30
CA LEU A 124 4.56 7.13 -18.54
C LEU A 124 3.90 7.17 -17.15
N ARG A 125 2.60 6.87 -17.05
CA ARG A 125 1.89 6.77 -15.77
C ARG A 125 2.44 5.66 -14.88
N ILE A 126 2.76 4.50 -15.47
CA ILE A 126 3.39 3.41 -14.73
C ILE A 126 4.75 3.84 -14.18
N LEU A 127 5.57 4.53 -14.98
CA LEU A 127 6.85 5.08 -14.54
C LEU A 127 6.70 6.10 -13.40
N GLU A 128 5.69 6.98 -13.46
CA GLU A 128 5.36 7.90 -12.37
C GLU A 128 5.01 7.14 -11.07
N ILE A 129 4.15 6.13 -11.16
CA ILE A 129 3.76 5.27 -10.01
C ILE A 129 4.99 4.56 -9.43
N THR A 130 5.83 3.97 -10.29
CA THR A 130 7.05 3.27 -9.86
C THR A 130 8.06 4.24 -9.25
N GLY A 131 8.23 5.44 -9.81
CA GLY A 131 9.11 6.47 -9.27
C GLY A 131 8.66 6.97 -7.90
N ASN A 132 7.35 7.13 -7.68
CA ASN A 132 6.81 7.47 -6.36
C ASN A 132 7.06 6.35 -5.33
N ARG A 133 6.87 5.09 -5.71
CA ARG A 133 7.20 3.93 -4.85
C ARG A 133 8.69 3.85 -4.50
N LEU A 134 9.56 4.13 -5.47
CA LEU A 134 11.00 4.16 -5.24
C LEU A 134 11.35 5.23 -4.20
N ARG A 135 10.85 6.46 -4.38
CA ARG A 135 11.02 7.55 -3.42
C ARG A 135 10.53 7.18 -2.02
N GLU A 136 9.33 6.61 -1.91
CA GLU A 136 8.78 6.14 -0.62
C GLU A 136 9.68 5.08 0.03
N THR A 137 10.28 4.19 -0.78
CA THR A 137 11.23 3.19 -0.27
C THR A 137 12.52 3.83 0.22
N GLU A 138 13.05 4.82 -0.50
CA GLU A 138 14.24 5.59 -0.11
C GLU A 138 14.01 6.34 1.21
N GLU A 139 12.85 7.00 1.36
CA GLU A 139 12.45 7.67 2.61
C GLU A 139 12.32 6.68 3.78
N GLN A 140 11.77 5.48 3.53
CA GLN A 140 11.72 4.42 4.53
C GLN A 140 13.12 3.94 4.91
N LEU A 141 14.02 3.78 3.94
CA LEU A 141 15.41 3.38 4.18
C LEU A 141 16.16 4.41 5.02
N GLU A 142 16.02 5.70 4.70
CA GLU A 142 16.57 6.81 5.47
C GLU A 142 16.04 6.77 6.92
N ALA A 143 14.72 6.61 7.08
CA ALA A 143 14.10 6.51 8.40
C ALA A 143 14.60 5.30 9.19
N LEU A 144 14.86 4.16 8.54
CA LEU A 144 15.45 2.99 9.20
C LEU A 144 16.90 3.23 9.64
N ALA A 145 17.67 3.96 8.84
CA ALA A 145 19.09 4.22 9.10
C ALA A 145 19.31 5.28 10.18
N PHE A 146 18.49 6.33 10.21
CA PHE A 146 18.75 7.52 11.03
C PHE A 146 17.73 7.79 12.12
N LYS A 147 16.50 7.22 12.04
CA LYS A 147 15.44 7.52 13.01
C LYS A 147 15.24 6.43 14.04
N SER A 148 15.04 6.87 15.29
CA SER A 148 14.66 6.00 16.39
C SER A 148 13.29 5.34 16.17
N ILE A 149 13.00 4.24 16.88
CA ILE A 149 11.67 3.59 16.81
C ILE A 149 10.54 4.55 17.23
N PRO A 150 10.66 5.30 18.35
CA PRO A 150 9.68 6.33 18.69
C PRO A 150 9.46 7.36 17.57
N SER A 151 10.53 7.83 16.93
CA SER A 151 10.44 8.79 15.82
C SER A 151 9.68 8.21 14.62
N ARG A 152 10.01 6.97 14.22
CA ARG A 152 9.32 6.27 13.12
C ARG A 152 7.85 6.02 13.45
N LEU A 153 7.54 5.64 14.67
CA LEU A 153 6.17 5.41 15.12
C LEU A 153 5.36 6.71 15.12
N ALA A 154 5.93 7.82 15.61
CA ALA A 154 5.30 9.13 15.59
C ALA A 154 4.99 9.59 14.17
N ALA A 155 5.96 9.47 13.26
CA ALA A 155 5.77 9.78 11.83
C ALA A 155 4.65 8.93 11.21
N LEU A 156 4.61 7.64 11.52
CA LEU A 156 3.55 6.74 11.06
C LEU A 156 2.17 7.18 11.57
N LEU A 157 2.03 7.49 12.86
CA LEU A 157 0.76 7.91 13.45
C LEU A 157 0.25 9.21 12.82
N LEU A 158 1.13 10.19 12.60
CA LEU A 158 0.79 11.45 11.93
C LEU A 158 0.32 11.22 10.48
N ARG A 159 0.97 10.30 9.76
CA ARG A 159 0.58 9.93 8.39
C ARG A 159 -0.78 9.23 8.35
N LEU A 160 -1.04 8.31 9.28
CA LEU A 160 -2.29 7.57 9.37
C LEU A 160 -3.46 8.46 9.81
N ALA A 161 -3.22 9.45 10.66
CA ALA A 161 -4.20 10.43 11.11
C ALA A 161 -4.30 11.64 10.16
N ARG A 162 -4.09 11.46 8.84
CA ARG A 162 -3.98 12.59 7.89
C ARG A 162 -5.21 13.52 7.87
N GLU A 163 -6.41 12.97 8.07
CA GLU A 163 -7.68 13.73 8.03
C GLU A 163 -8.26 14.02 9.43
N GLY A 164 -7.52 13.74 10.51
CA GLY A 164 -8.02 13.94 11.87
C GLY A 164 -6.94 13.75 12.94
N ASN A 165 -7.34 13.36 14.14
CA ASN A 165 -6.43 13.05 15.24
C ASN A 165 -6.51 11.59 15.69
N GLU A 166 -7.26 10.75 14.98
CA GLU A 166 -7.43 9.34 15.36
C GLU A 166 -6.81 8.40 14.34
N VAL A 167 -6.12 7.40 14.85
CA VAL A 167 -5.74 6.19 14.11
C VAL A 167 -6.66 5.08 14.59
N VAL A 168 -7.53 4.57 13.71
CA VAL A 168 -8.58 3.61 14.06
C VAL A 168 -8.37 2.30 13.31
N GLY A 169 -8.72 1.19 13.96
CA GLY A 169 -8.77 -0.10 13.32
C GLY A 169 -7.41 -0.79 13.20
N LEU A 170 -6.35 -0.29 13.81
CA LEU A 170 -5.03 -0.92 13.86
C LEU A 170 -4.66 -1.38 15.27
N THR A 171 -3.99 -2.52 15.35
CA THR A 171 -3.39 -3.05 16.57
C THR A 171 -1.94 -2.60 16.70
N HIS A 172 -1.35 -2.79 17.88
CA HIS A 172 0.08 -2.53 18.08
C HIS A 172 0.94 -3.46 17.21
N GLN A 173 0.45 -4.67 16.89
CA GLN A 173 1.10 -5.58 15.96
C GLN A 173 1.12 -4.99 14.55
N ASP A 174 -0.01 -4.48 14.06
CA ASP A 174 -0.11 -3.86 12.73
C ASP A 174 0.87 -2.68 12.60
N LEU A 175 0.96 -1.84 13.63
CA LEU A 175 1.91 -0.72 13.67
C LEU A 175 3.37 -1.19 13.69
N ALA A 176 3.66 -2.25 14.46
CA ALA A 176 5.00 -2.83 14.53
C ALA A 176 5.46 -3.36 13.17
N GLU A 177 4.57 -4.05 12.45
CA GLU A 177 4.82 -4.58 11.10
C GLU A 177 5.02 -3.46 10.07
N MET A 178 4.34 -2.32 10.22
CA MET A 178 4.49 -1.15 9.36
C MET A 178 5.80 -0.38 9.58
N ILE A 179 6.35 -0.37 10.79
CA ILE A 179 7.64 0.28 11.09
C ILE A 179 8.81 -0.71 11.20
N GLY A 180 8.56 -2.00 10.94
CA GLY A 180 9.59 -3.05 10.95
C GLY A 180 10.17 -3.37 12.33
N THR A 181 9.41 -3.20 13.41
CA THR A 181 9.86 -3.49 14.79
C THR A 181 9.05 -4.62 15.43
N TYR A 182 9.34 -4.95 16.68
CA TYR A 182 8.59 -5.92 17.47
C TYR A 182 7.38 -5.26 18.14
N ARG A 183 6.34 -6.06 18.41
CA ARG A 183 5.10 -5.58 19.05
C ARG A 183 5.37 -4.98 20.42
N GLU A 184 6.25 -5.61 21.18
CA GLU A 184 6.63 -5.21 22.53
C GLU A 184 7.26 -3.82 22.51
N THR A 185 8.20 -3.59 21.58
CA THR A 185 8.88 -2.30 21.42
C THR A 185 7.93 -1.20 20.96
N THR A 186 6.98 -1.52 20.08
CA THR A 186 5.92 -0.58 19.66
C THR A 186 5.01 -0.24 20.84
N THR A 187 4.61 -1.25 21.62
CA THR A 187 3.74 -1.07 22.79
C THR A 187 4.43 -0.21 23.85
N GLN A 188 5.72 -0.43 24.10
CA GLN A 188 6.50 0.40 25.01
C GLN A 188 6.54 1.85 24.53
N SER A 189 6.88 2.09 23.26
CA SER A 189 6.94 3.44 22.70
C SER A 189 5.60 4.18 22.77
N LEU A 190 4.48 3.48 22.49
CA LEU A 190 3.13 4.03 22.62
C LEU A 190 2.82 4.40 24.07
N ASN A 191 3.14 3.53 25.04
CA ASN A 191 2.92 3.80 26.45
C ASN A 191 3.74 4.99 26.96
N ASP A 192 4.98 5.14 26.49
CA ASP A 192 5.85 6.27 26.85
C ASP A 192 5.27 7.59 26.34
N MET A 193 4.74 7.62 25.10
CA MET A 193 4.07 8.80 24.55
C MET A 193 2.74 9.09 25.27
N LYS A 194 1.99 8.05 25.68
CA LYS A 194 0.79 8.20 26.50
C LYS A 194 1.10 8.78 27.88
N ALA A 195 2.15 8.31 28.54
CA ALA A 195 2.58 8.83 29.84
C ALA A 195 2.98 10.31 29.79
N GLN A 196 3.46 10.78 28.62
CA GLN A 196 3.77 12.19 28.36
C GLN A 196 2.54 13.04 27.97
N GLY A 197 1.34 12.45 27.91
CA GLY A 197 0.12 13.14 27.50
C GLY A 197 0.04 13.47 26.01
N ILE A 198 0.87 12.84 25.17
CA ILE A 198 0.91 13.07 23.72
C ILE A 198 -0.19 12.26 23.02
N LEU A 199 -0.48 11.07 23.53
CA LEU A 199 -1.46 10.13 22.98
C LEU A 199 -2.44 9.65 24.03
N GLU A 200 -3.66 9.35 23.59
CA GLU A 200 -4.59 8.48 24.30
C GLU A 200 -4.70 7.14 23.56
N ILE A 201 -4.69 6.03 24.30
CA ILE A 201 -4.72 4.68 23.73
C ILE A 201 -5.98 3.98 24.20
N GLY A 202 -6.84 3.63 23.24
CA GLY A 202 -8.04 2.82 23.40
C GLY A 202 -7.98 1.51 22.62
N ARG A 203 -9.09 0.77 22.59
CA ARG A 203 -9.17 -0.51 21.87
C ARG A 203 -9.17 -0.28 20.36
N ARG A 204 -8.08 -0.67 19.67
CA ARG A 204 -7.87 -0.44 18.23
C ARG A 204 -8.09 1.03 17.83
N ARG A 205 -7.79 1.96 18.73
CA ARG A 205 -7.93 3.39 18.53
C ARG A 205 -6.81 4.10 19.27
N ILE A 206 -6.10 4.99 18.59
CA ILE A 206 -5.09 5.87 19.17
C ILE A 206 -5.51 7.29 18.82
N THR A 207 -5.66 8.15 19.82
CA THR A 207 -6.02 9.56 19.64
C THR A 207 -4.78 10.42 19.93
N ILE A 208 -4.42 11.28 18.99
CA ILE A 208 -3.33 12.23 19.10
C ILE A 208 -3.85 13.43 19.89
N LEU A 209 -3.34 13.62 21.09
CA LEU A 209 -3.71 14.73 21.98
C LEU A 209 -2.86 15.98 21.70
N ASP A 210 -1.59 15.77 21.37
CA ASP A 210 -0.63 16.85 21.09
C ASP A 210 0.12 16.55 19.78
N ARG A 211 -0.38 17.13 18.69
CA ARG A 211 0.14 16.89 17.34
C ARG A 211 1.52 17.51 17.14
N ASP A 212 1.78 18.65 17.78
CA ASP A 212 3.04 19.39 17.63
C ASP A 212 4.18 18.63 18.31
N LYS A 213 3.99 18.17 19.56
CA LYS A 213 4.99 17.32 20.22
C LYS A 213 5.21 16.00 19.49
N LEU A 214 4.15 15.41 18.93
CA LEU A 214 4.29 14.19 18.14
C LEU A 214 5.12 14.46 16.87
N ALA A 215 4.94 15.61 16.22
CA ALA A 215 5.74 16.02 15.07
C ALA A 215 7.21 16.30 15.43
N GLU A 216 7.48 16.90 16.59
CA GLU A 216 8.85 17.04 17.11
C GLU A 216 9.53 15.68 17.27
N ILE A 217 8.83 14.69 17.86
CA ILE A 217 9.36 13.33 18.00
C ILE A 217 9.61 12.70 16.62
N ALA A 218 8.70 12.89 15.66
CA ALA A 218 8.84 12.35 14.30
C ALA A 218 10.06 12.89 13.52
N ASN A 219 10.56 14.07 13.90
CA ASN A 219 11.67 14.75 13.26
C ASN A 219 13.04 14.52 13.94
N ARG A 220 13.07 13.85 15.10
CA ARG A 220 14.31 13.44 15.77
C ARG A 220 14.89 12.17 15.16
#